data_AF-A0A550CW56-F1
#
_entry.id   AF-A0A550CW56-F1
#
_cell.length_a   1.000
_cell.length_b   1.000
_cell.length_c   1.000
_cell.angle_alpha   90.00
_cell.angle_beta   90.00
_cell.angle_gamma   90.00
#
_symmetry.space_group_name_H-M   'P 1'
#
loop_
_entity.id
_entity.type
_entity.pdbx_description
1 polymer ?
#
loop_
_entity_poly.entity_id
_entity_poly.type
_entity_poly.pdbx_seq_one_letter_code
_entity_poly.pdbx_strand_id
1 'polypeptide(L)'
;MSITNMPATVLNSDDIVSWKFKTSVSDSSHAPSPSREWQTCPRSGWHQVLGFTLTKAMARKLSHRFRSLPDDASPSEVYGHFAMMTNAIPWLLSEKFPVPDRRAALVYKDSARMHLAKVIVLADNRGAEDSPRQPPAPAVVEMIADELELEGAEREPRWFKCVD
;
A
#
# COMPACT_ATOMS: atom_id res chain seq x y z
N MET A 1 -38.17 -27.20 76.86
CA MET A 1 -38.82 -27.09 75.54
C MET A 1 -37.90 -26.18 74.74
N SER A 2 -36.99 -26.65 73.87
CA SER A 2 -37.18 -27.53 72.70
C SER A 2 -38.01 -26.79 71.63
N ILE A 3 -37.65 -26.71 70.34
CA ILE A 3 -36.66 -27.42 69.47
C ILE A 3 -35.96 -26.36 68.54
N THR A 4 -35.01 -26.60 67.61
CA THR A 4 -34.57 -27.82 66.86
C THR A 4 -33.05 -27.79 66.54
N ASN A 5 -32.51 -28.92 66.08
CA ASN A 5 -31.16 -29.15 65.51
C ASN A 5 -31.03 -28.64 64.04
N MET A 6 -29.91 -28.01 63.61
CA MET A 6 -28.71 -28.54 62.88
C MET A 6 -28.76 -28.42 61.32
N PRO A 7 -27.63 -28.54 60.59
CA PRO A 7 -27.43 -27.80 59.32
C PRO A 7 -27.68 -28.59 58.03
N ALA A 8 -27.70 -27.87 56.90
CA ALA A 8 -27.83 -28.42 55.55
C ALA A 8 -26.50 -28.98 55.00
N THR A 9 -26.39 -30.30 55.06
CA THR A 9 -25.84 -31.24 54.04
C THR A 9 -24.90 -30.70 52.95
N VAL A 10 -23.67 -31.24 52.93
CA VAL A 10 -22.81 -31.29 51.74
C VAL A 10 -23.35 -32.33 50.74
N LEU A 11 -23.41 -32.00 49.46
CA LEU A 11 -23.35 -33.03 48.42
C LEU A 11 -22.68 -32.51 47.14
N ASN A 12 -21.74 -33.29 46.62
CA ASN A 12 -21.01 -33.06 45.38
C ASN A 12 -21.59 -33.99 44.31
N SER A 13 -21.82 -33.51 43.08
CA SER A 13 -22.06 -34.39 41.93
C SER A 13 -21.74 -33.70 40.62
N ASP A 14 -20.96 -34.37 39.79
CA ASP A 14 -20.84 -34.12 38.36
C ASP A 14 -22.18 -34.46 37.66
N ASP A 15 -22.54 -33.67 36.62
CA ASP A 15 -23.02 -34.13 35.30
C ASP A 15 -23.74 -32.99 34.52
N ILE A 16 -23.00 -32.27 33.66
CA ILE A 16 -23.58 -31.61 32.46
C ILE A 16 -22.69 -31.86 31.24
N VAL A 17 -22.95 -33.00 30.60
CA VAL A 17 -22.97 -33.22 29.15
C VAL A 17 -21.95 -32.44 28.29
N SER A 18 -20.85 -33.10 27.93
CA SER A 18 -19.91 -32.60 26.91
C SER A 18 -20.47 -32.74 25.49
N TRP A 19 -21.21 -31.73 25.03
CA TRP A 19 -21.57 -31.58 23.61
C TRP A 19 -20.35 -31.17 22.78
N LYS A 20 -19.67 -32.18 22.22
CA LYS A 20 -18.55 -32.02 21.28
C LYS A 20 -19.04 -31.40 19.96
N PHE A 21 -19.05 -30.08 19.88
CA PHE A 21 -18.97 -29.39 18.59
C PHE A 21 -17.64 -29.75 17.93
N LYS A 22 -17.69 -30.72 16.99
CA LYS A 22 -16.61 -30.95 16.02
C LYS A 22 -16.59 -29.78 15.03
N THR A 23 -16.08 -28.64 15.48
CA THR A 23 -15.67 -27.57 14.58
C THR A 23 -14.49 -28.08 13.78
N SER A 24 -14.78 -28.62 12.60
CA SER A 24 -13.76 -28.94 11.61
C SER A 24 -13.17 -27.64 11.10
N VAL A 25 -12.24 -27.06 11.86
CA VAL A 25 -11.34 -26.02 11.36
C VAL A 25 -10.54 -26.69 10.25
N SER A 26 -11.03 -26.53 9.03
CA SER A 26 -10.29 -26.87 7.83
C SER A 26 -9.08 -25.95 7.85
N ASP A 27 -7.91 -26.51 8.17
CA ASP A 27 -6.68 -25.75 8.33
C ASP A 27 -6.19 -25.32 6.93
N SER A 28 -6.85 -24.28 6.42
CA SER A 28 -6.59 -23.67 5.13
C SER A 28 -5.25 -22.96 5.23
N SER A 29 -4.19 -23.74 4.99
CA SER A 29 -2.81 -23.30 5.03
C SER A 29 -2.62 -22.12 4.07
N HIS A 30 -2.79 -20.91 4.61
CA HIS A 30 -2.33 -19.68 4.00
C HIS A 30 -0.82 -19.66 4.07
N ALA A 31 -0.18 -20.47 3.21
CA ALA A 31 1.21 -20.29 2.84
C ALA A 31 1.39 -18.80 2.48
N PRO A 32 2.29 -18.07 3.15
CA PRO A 32 2.42 -16.64 2.92
C PRO A 32 2.81 -16.40 1.45
N SER A 33 2.11 -15.46 0.81
CA SER A 33 2.39 -15.09 -0.59
C SER A 33 3.89 -14.83 -0.78
N PRO A 34 4.51 -15.34 -1.85
CA PRO A 34 5.95 -15.24 -2.03
C PRO A 34 6.40 -13.77 -2.01
N SER A 35 7.48 -13.49 -1.25
CA SER A 35 8.02 -12.14 -1.08
C SER A 35 8.36 -11.52 -2.43
N ARG A 36 7.69 -10.42 -2.80
CA ARG A 36 7.93 -9.69 -4.03
C ARG A 36 9.24 -8.90 -3.91
N GLU A 37 9.98 -8.78 -5.01
CA GLU A 37 11.33 -8.18 -5.02
C GLU A 37 11.37 -6.80 -4.36
N TRP A 38 10.33 -5.98 -4.63
CA TRP A 38 10.23 -4.61 -4.12
C TRP A 38 10.02 -4.51 -2.60
N GLN A 39 9.55 -5.57 -1.93
CA GLN A 39 9.34 -5.55 -0.47
C GLN A 39 10.66 -5.44 0.31
N THR A 40 11.79 -5.79 -0.33
CA THR A 40 13.11 -5.61 0.28
C THR A 40 13.70 -4.24 -0.11
N CYS A 41 13.93 -3.39 0.90
CA CYS A 41 14.58 -2.10 0.66
C CYS A 41 16.04 -2.30 0.20
N PRO A 42 16.47 -1.76 -0.95
CA PRO A 42 17.80 -1.99 -1.49
C PRO A 42 18.88 -1.43 -0.56
N ARG A 43 19.74 -2.31 -0.05
CA ARG A 43 20.91 -2.00 0.80
C ARG A 43 22.03 -1.20 0.09
N SER A 44 21.74 -0.62 -1.07
CA SER A 44 22.68 0.19 -1.84
C SER A 44 22.79 1.59 -1.23
N GLY A 45 24.00 2.14 -1.17
CA GLY A 45 24.23 3.49 -0.65
C GLY A 45 23.67 4.64 -1.51
N TRP A 46 23.08 4.34 -2.67
CA TRP A 46 22.47 5.33 -3.57
C TRP A 46 21.06 5.74 -3.12
N HIS A 47 20.66 6.98 -3.42
CA HIS A 47 19.28 7.43 -3.22
C HIS A 47 18.34 6.71 -4.18
N GLN A 48 17.33 6.04 -3.63
CA GLN A 48 16.36 5.26 -4.37
C GLN A 48 14.96 5.44 -3.77
N VAL A 49 13.95 5.47 -4.64
CA VAL A 49 12.54 5.50 -4.26
C VAL A 49 11.82 4.26 -4.80
N LEU A 50 10.94 3.70 -3.98
CA LEU A 50 9.95 2.71 -4.41
C LEU A 50 8.76 3.44 -5.01
N GLY A 51 8.23 2.97 -6.15
CA GLY A 51 6.98 3.53 -6.63
C GLY A 51 6.47 3.05 -7.99
N PHE A 52 5.41 3.73 -8.44
CA PHE A 52 4.78 3.54 -9.75
C PHE A 52 5.24 4.60 -10.74
N THR A 53 5.45 4.24 -12.00
CA THR A 53 5.80 5.21 -13.06
C THR A 53 4.58 6.06 -13.43
N LEU A 54 4.67 7.37 -13.23
CA LEU A 54 3.62 8.32 -13.60
C LEU A 54 3.63 8.55 -15.12
N THR A 55 2.70 7.92 -15.82
CA THR A 55 2.54 8.06 -17.28
C THR A 55 1.56 9.20 -17.63
N LYS A 56 1.69 9.76 -18.84
CA LYS A 56 0.68 10.70 -19.37
C LYS A 56 -0.71 10.06 -19.49
N ALA A 57 -0.77 8.74 -19.72
CA ALA A 57 -2.02 7.98 -19.78
C ALA A 57 -2.71 7.95 -18.40
N MET A 58 -1.97 7.60 -17.33
CA MET A 58 -2.45 7.63 -15.94
C MET A 58 -2.91 9.04 -15.55
N ALA A 59 -2.10 10.06 -15.81
CA ALA A 59 -2.46 11.45 -15.51
C ALA A 59 -3.74 11.89 -16.22
N ARG A 60 -3.91 11.52 -17.51
CA ARG A 60 -5.16 11.79 -18.25
C ARG A 60 -6.33 10.98 -17.69
N LYS A 61 -6.14 9.69 -17.35
CA LYS A 61 -7.20 8.82 -16.78
C LYS A 61 -7.73 9.44 -15.48
N LEU A 62 -6.84 9.86 -14.59
CA LEU A 62 -7.16 10.46 -13.29
C LEU A 62 -7.53 11.95 -13.36
N SER A 63 -7.39 12.62 -14.52
CA SER A 63 -7.64 14.07 -14.66
C SER A 63 -9.04 14.48 -14.20
N HIS A 64 -10.04 13.64 -14.43
CA HIS A 64 -11.44 13.86 -14.03
C HIS A 64 -11.62 14.02 -12.50
N ARG A 65 -10.70 13.49 -11.68
CA ARG A 65 -10.73 13.60 -10.22
C ARG A 65 -10.20 14.94 -9.69
N PHE A 66 -9.62 15.78 -10.56
CA PHE A 66 -9.01 17.07 -10.20
C PHE A 66 -9.53 18.22 -11.07
N ARG A 67 -9.33 18.10 -12.38
CA ARG A 67 -9.68 19.06 -13.42
C ARG A 67 -9.53 18.36 -14.77
N SER A 68 -10.64 18.03 -15.41
CA SER A 68 -10.63 17.52 -16.78
C SER A 68 -9.90 18.49 -17.71
N LEU A 69 -9.10 17.93 -18.60
CA LEU A 69 -8.53 18.67 -19.74
C LEU A 69 -9.54 18.60 -20.90
N PRO A 70 -9.82 19.70 -21.63
CA PRO A 70 -10.72 19.64 -22.78
C PRO A 70 -10.09 18.88 -23.94
N ASP A 71 -10.92 18.29 -24.80
CA ASP A 71 -10.47 17.38 -25.87
C ASP A 71 -9.62 18.07 -26.97
N ASP A 72 -9.76 19.40 -27.11
CA ASP A 72 -9.03 20.27 -28.05
C ASP A 72 -7.81 20.96 -27.43
N ALA A 73 -7.43 20.61 -26.19
CA ALA A 73 -6.34 21.27 -25.45
C ALA A 73 -5.00 21.29 -26.19
N SER A 74 -4.31 22.43 -26.13
CA SER A 74 -2.99 22.60 -26.75
C SER A 74 -1.92 21.72 -26.11
N PRO A 75 -0.82 21.39 -26.83
CA PRO A 75 0.30 20.62 -26.26
C PRO A 75 0.91 21.25 -24.99
N SER A 76 0.87 22.58 -24.88
CA SER A 76 1.25 23.34 -23.68
C SER A 76 0.32 23.11 -22.49
N GLU A 77 -0.98 23.03 -22.72
CA GLU A 77 -1.97 22.75 -21.66
C GLU A 77 -1.91 21.27 -21.23
N VAL A 78 -1.74 20.34 -22.17
CA VAL A 78 -1.45 18.92 -21.88
C VAL A 78 -0.20 18.80 -21.00
N TYR A 79 0.86 19.57 -21.30
CA TYR A 79 2.09 19.56 -20.51
C TYR A 79 1.90 20.20 -19.12
N GLY A 80 1.26 21.37 -19.03
CA GLY A 80 0.97 22.06 -17.77
C GLY A 80 0.08 21.24 -16.85
N HIS A 81 -0.95 20.59 -17.40
CA HIS A 81 -1.80 19.65 -16.68
C HIS A 81 -0.99 18.43 -16.18
N PHE A 82 -0.15 17.82 -17.02
CA PHE A 82 0.72 16.73 -16.58
C PHE A 82 1.65 17.17 -15.42
N ALA A 83 2.24 18.37 -15.52
CA ALA A 83 3.09 18.94 -14.48
C ALA A 83 2.33 19.21 -13.16
N MET A 84 1.07 19.64 -13.22
CA MET A 84 0.17 19.74 -12.05
C MET A 84 -0.05 18.36 -11.41
N MET A 85 -0.37 17.35 -12.23
CA MET A 85 -0.66 15.98 -11.78
C MET A 85 0.54 15.28 -11.11
N THR A 86 1.79 15.70 -11.38
CA THR A 86 2.98 15.22 -10.65
C THR A 86 2.99 15.56 -9.15
N ASN A 87 2.16 16.52 -8.72
CA ASN A 87 1.99 16.91 -7.32
C ASN A 87 0.61 16.46 -6.79
N ALA A 88 -0.42 16.55 -7.62
CA ALA A 88 -1.80 16.31 -7.22
C ALA A 88 -2.10 14.81 -6.95
N ILE A 89 -1.54 13.89 -7.75
CA ILE A 89 -1.76 12.45 -7.54
C ILE A 89 -1.11 11.95 -6.23
N PRO A 90 0.18 12.22 -5.92
CA PRO A 90 0.76 11.81 -4.65
C PRO A 90 -0.02 12.31 -3.43
N TRP A 91 -0.46 13.58 -3.44
CA TRP A 91 -1.24 14.16 -2.34
C TRP A 91 -2.54 13.38 -2.08
N LEU A 92 -3.36 13.07 -3.10
CA LEU A 92 -4.57 12.25 -2.91
C LEU A 92 -4.28 10.82 -2.42
N LEU A 93 -3.10 10.27 -2.71
CA LEU A 93 -2.72 8.96 -2.20
C LEU A 93 -2.33 9.03 -0.71
N SER A 94 -1.64 10.07 -0.27
CA SER A 94 -1.33 10.28 1.16
C SER A 94 -2.55 10.63 2.02
N GLU A 95 -3.60 11.24 1.44
CA GLU A 95 -4.90 11.44 2.11
C GLU A 95 -5.67 10.11 2.31
N LYS A 96 -5.36 9.07 1.53
CA LYS A 96 -6.07 7.77 1.53
C LYS A 96 -5.28 6.61 2.15
N PHE A 97 -3.96 6.65 2.07
CA PHE A 97 -3.07 5.52 2.35
C PHE A 97 -1.85 6.00 3.15
N PRO A 98 -1.23 5.12 3.97
CA PRO A 98 -0.01 5.44 4.71
C PRO A 98 1.21 5.48 3.78
N VAL A 99 1.29 6.53 2.95
CA VAL A 99 2.39 6.82 2.01
C VAL A 99 2.81 8.29 2.10
N PRO A 100 4.03 8.67 1.67
CA PRO A 100 4.53 10.03 1.89
C PRO A 100 3.86 11.06 0.96
N ASP A 101 3.32 12.16 1.50
CA ASP A 101 2.89 13.32 0.70
C ASP A 101 4.12 14.03 0.10
N ARG A 102 4.54 13.57 -1.08
CA ARG A 102 5.75 14.07 -1.76
C ARG A 102 5.54 14.07 -3.27
N ARG A 103 5.91 15.19 -3.90
CA ARG A 103 5.89 15.37 -5.37
C ARG A 103 6.62 14.23 -6.07
N ALA A 104 6.11 13.81 -7.23
CA ALA A 104 6.66 12.68 -7.97
C ALA A 104 8.16 12.89 -8.28
N ALA A 105 8.99 11.94 -7.83
CA ALA A 105 10.44 11.98 -7.96
C ALA A 105 10.87 11.92 -9.43
N LEU A 106 12.00 12.56 -9.76
CA LEU A 106 12.68 12.35 -11.04
C LEU A 106 13.72 11.24 -10.87
N VAL A 107 13.61 10.19 -11.69
CA VAL A 107 14.41 8.97 -11.53
C VAL A 107 14.93 8.47 -12.86
N TYR A 108 15.99 7.65 -12.81
CA TYR A 108 16.41 6.84 -13.95
C TYR A 108 15.47 5.64 -14.09
N LYS A 109 14.88 5.47 -15.29
CA LYS A 109 13.96 4.37 -15.63
C LYS A 109 14.69 3.04 -15.86
N ASP A 110 15.96 3.13 -16.25
CA ASP A 110 16.85 2.02 -16.58
C ASP A 110 18.20 2.11 -15.84
N SER A 111 18.92 0.99 -15.78
CA SER A 111 20.22 0.88 -15.11
C SER A 111 21.37 1.56 -15.87
N ALA A 112 21.23 1.78 -17.18
CA ALA A 112 22.18 2.53 -18.01
C ALA A 112 22.08 4.04 -17.80
N ARG A 113 21.05 4.51 -17.08
CA ARG A 113 20.75 5.92 -16.76
C ARG A 113 20.42 6.79 -17.97
N MET A 114 19.94 6.17 -19.06
CA MET A 114 19.69 6.85 -20.34
C MET A 114 18.29 7.47 -20.45
N HIS A 115 17.29 6.90 -19.79
CA HIS A 115 15.93 7.41 -19.80
C HIS A 115 15.48 7.86 -18.41
N LEU A 116 14.83 9.02 -18.36
CA LEU A 116 14.25 9.58 -17.13
C LEU A 116 12.75 9.30 -17.06
N ALA A 117 12.24 9.14 -15.84
CA ALA A 117 10.82 8.98 -15.55
C ALA A 117 10.40 9.83 -14.34
N LYS A 118 9.10 10.09 -14.24
CA LYS A 118 8.46 10.54 -12.99
C LYS A 118 7.87 9.36 -12.26
N VAL A 119 8.06 9.29 -10.94
CA VAL A 119 7.57 8.19 -10.09
C VAL A 119 6.78 8.71 -8.91
N ILE A 120 5.59 8.15 -8.70
CA ILE A 120 4.78 8.34 -7.48
C ILE A 120 5.49 7.57 -6.36
N VAL A 121 5.96 8.28 -5.34
CA VAL A 121 6.79 7.71 -4.28
C VAL A 121 5.93 6.99 -3.24
N LEU A 122 6.22 5.72 -3.00
CA LEU A 122 5.64 4.90 -1.94
C LEU A 122 6.59 4.77 -0.74
N ALA A 123 7.91 4.76 -1.00
CA ALA A 123 8.96 4.82 0.01
C ALA A 123 10.23 5.49 -0.56
N ASP A 124 11.03 6.11 0.30
CA ASP A 124 12.31 6.76 0.00
C ASP A 124 13.39 6.21 0.96
N ASN A 125 14.40 5.52 0.42
CA ASN A 125 15.45 4.90 1.24
C ASN A 125 16.36 5.89 1.99
N ARG A 126 16.25 7.20 1.70
CA ARG A 126 16.90 8.31 2.40
C ARG A 126 15.90 9.31 3.00
N GLY A 127 14.64 8.92 3.21
CA GLY A 127 13.68 9.73 3.97
C GLY A 127 14.26 10.14 5.34
N ALA A 128 13.92 11.34 5.83
CA ALA A 128 14.45 11.84 7.10
C ALA A 128 13.93 11.03 8.30
N GLU A 129 12.66 10.64 8.25
CA GLU A 129 11.95 9.79 9.20
C GLU A 129 12.00 8.31 8.78
N ASP A 130 11.75 7.38 9.70
CA ASP A 130 11.76 5.94 9.40
C ASP A 130 10.48 5.43 8.70
N SER A 131 9.33 6.07 8.94
CA SER A 131 8.06 5.74 8.26
C SER A 131 8.20 5.74 6.72
N PRO A 132 8.67 6.83 6.07
CA PRO A 132 8.88 6.83 4.62
C PRO A 132 10.02 5.92 4.12
N ARG A 133 10.84 5.29 4.97
CA ARG A 133 11.94 4.41 4.52
C ARG A 133 11.51 2.99 4.18
N GLN A 134 10.38 2.53 4.73
CA GLN A 134 9.90 1.16 4.56
C GLN A 134 8.86 1.06 3.44
N PRO A 135 8.88 0.02 2.60
CA PRO A 135 7.78 -0.28 1.68
C PRO A 135 6.43 -0.41 2.42
N PRO A 136 5.33 0.13 1.87
CA PRO A 136 3.99 -0.17 2.36
C PRO A 136 3.69 -1.68 2.29
N ALA A 137 2.77 -2.15 3.12
CA ALA A 137 2.33 -3.55 3.08
C ALA A 137 1.73 -3.92 1.69
N PRO A 138 1.87 -5.16 1.20
CA PRO A 138 1.36 -5.56 -0.12
C PRO A 138 -0.10 -5.20 -0.39
N ALA A 139 -1.00 -5.35 0.59
CA ALA A 139 -2.40 -4.94 0.45
C ALA A 139 -2.58 -3.43 0.24
N VAL A 140 -1.71 -2.59 0.80
CA VAL A 140 -1.71 -1.13 0.56
C VAL A 140 -1.22 -0.82 -0.85
N VAL A 141 -0.19 -1.53 -1.32
CA VAL A 141 0.30 -1.41 -2.70
C VAL A 141 -0.76 -1.85 -3.71
N GLU A 142 -1.52 -2.91 -3.42
CA GLU A 142 -2.63 -3.38 -4.25
C GLU A 142 -3.78 -2.36 -4.29
N MET A 143 -4.22 -1.83 -3.14
CA MET A 143 -5.24 -0.77 -3.11
C MET A 143 -4.80 0.51 -3.83
N ILE A 144 -3.51 0.87 -3.78
CA ILE A 144 -2.98 2.01 -4.55
C ILE A 144 -2.95 1.68 -6.05
N ALA A 145 -2.60 0.45 -6.44
CA ALA A 145 -2.66 0.02 -7.82
C ALA A 145 -4.11 0.04 -8.37
N ASP A 146 -5.11 -0.27 -7.54
CA ASP A 146 -6.52 -0.14 -7.89
C ASP A 146 -7.01 1.32 -7.95
N GLU A 147 -6.62 2.18 -6.99
CA GLU A 147 -6.93 3.62 -7.00
C GLU A 147 -6.33 4.32 -8.23
N LEU A 148 -5.11 3.94 -8.64
CA LEU A 148 -4.43 4.40 -9.86
C LEU A 148 -4.92 3.67 -11.13
N GLU A 149 -5.77 2.67 -10.98
CA GLU A 149 -6.35 1.83 -12.03
C GLU A 149 -5.30 1.20 -12.96
N LEU A 150 -4.28 0.59 -12.35
CA LEU A 150 -3.14 -0.09 -12.99
C LEU A 150 -3.43 -1.57 -13.29
N GLU A 151 -2.85 -2.07 -14.38
CA GLU A 151 -3.10 -3.42 -14.90
C GLU A 151 -1.80 -4.18 -15.20
N GLY A 152 -1.88 -5.52 -15.15
CA GLY A 152 -0.76 -6.41 -15.47
C GLY A 152 0.52 -6.08 -14.71
N ALA A 153 1.64 -6.01 -15.42
CA ALA A 153 2.97 -5.74 -14.86
C ALA A 153 3.14 -4.31 -14.30
N GLU A 154 2.24 -3.36 -14.60
CA GLU A 154 2.33 -2.01 -14.03
C GLU A 154 1.84 -1.95 -12.57
N ARG A 155 1.13 -3.00 -12.09
CA ARG A 155 0.67 -3.13 -10.69
C ARG A 155 1.78 -3.44 -9.69
N GLU A 156 2.97 -3.83 -10.14
CA GLU A 156 4.12 -4.07 -9.26
C GLU A 156 5.01 -2.82 -9.22
N PRO A 157 5.12 -2.13 -8.07
CA PRO A 157 6.01 -0.98 -7.94
C PRO A 157 7.47 -1.44 -7.98
N ARG A 158 8.37 -0.53 -8.36
CA ARG A 158 9.80 -0.83 -8.51
C ARG A 158 10.64 0.17 -7.75
N TRP A 159 11.82 -0.27 -7.33
CA TRP A 159 12.86 0.62 -6.83
C TRP A 159 13.58 1.28 -8.01
N PHE A 160 13.61 2.61 -8.02
CA PHE A 160 14.29 3.41 -9.02
C PHE A 160 15.37 4.25 -8.36
N LYS A 161 16.52 4.44 -9.04
CA LYS A 161 17.53 5.38 -8.57
C LYS A 161 17.09 6.81 -8.91
N CYS A 162 17.10 7.69 -7.90
CA CYS A 162 16.92 9.12 -8.11
C CYS A 162 17.98 9.71 -9.04
N VAL A 163 17.63 10.81 -9.70
CA VAL A 163 18.63 11.74 -10.25
C VAL A 163 19.20 12.51 -9.05
N ASP A 164 20.49 12.29 -8.76
CA ASP A 164 21.29 13.11 -7.82
C ASP A 164 21.72 14.41 -8.53
#